data_AF-A0A9E4FFT8-F1
#
_entry.id   AF-A0A9E4FFT8-F1
#
_cell.length_a   1.000
_cell.length_b   1.000
_cell.length_c   1.000
_cell.angle_alpha   90.00
_cell.angle_beta   90.00
_cell.angle_gamma   90.00
#
_symmetry.space_group_name_H-M   'P 1'
#
loop_
_entity.id
_entity.type
_entity.pdbx_description
1 polymer ?
#
loop_
_entity_poly.entity_id
_entity_poly.type
_entity_poly.pdbx_seq_one_letter_code
_entity_poly.pdbx_strand_id
1 'polypeptide(L)'
;WRDTRAERAEIAYWRTTTGDEVDFVVEAGEMLLPIEVKATANPRLRDTVRIRAFRREYPERARAGLLLHSGETTEWLARRLV
;
A
#
# COMPACT_ATOMS: atom_id res chain seq x y z
N TRP A 1 -19.08 1.53 12.50
CA TRP A 1 -17.85 0.81 12.93
C TRP A 1 -16.57 1.64 12.80
N ARG A 2 -16.43 2.57 11.83
CA ARG A 2 -15.28 3.50 11.75
C ARG A 2 -15.34 4.63 12.78
N ASP A 3 -16.54 5.17 13.07
CA ASP A 3 -16.71 6.36 13.91
C ASP A 3 -16.57 6.11 15.43
N THR A 4 -16.37 4.86 15.85
CA THR A 4 -16.28 4.44 17.26
C THR A 4 -14.85 4.13 17.72
N ARG A 5 -13.83 4.35 16.87
CA ARG A 5 -12.41 4.24 17.27
C ARG A 5 -11.87 5.59 17.73
N ALA A 6 -11.02 5.57 18.77
CA ALA A 6 -10.39 6.76 19.33
C ALA A 6 -9.46 7.46 18.33
N GLU A 7 -8.79 6.70 17.46
CA GLU A 7 -8.07 7.21 16.28
C GLU A 7 -8.84 6.81 15.03
N ARG A 8 -9.26 7.82 14.25
CA ARG A 8 -9.94 7.61 12.97
C ARG A 8 -8.91 7.19 11.93
N ALA A 9 -9.24 6.14 11.19
CA ALA A 9 -8.48 5.77 10.01
C ALA A 9 -8.97 6.60 8.81
N GLU A 10 -8.05 7.29 8.14
CA GLU A 10 -8.32 8.08 6.95
C GLU A 10 -7.84 7.35 5.69
N ILE A 11 -8.49 7.62 4.57
CA ILE A 11 -8.13 7.09 3.25
C ILE A 11 -7.75 8.25 2.36
N ALA A 12 -6.52 8.25 1.89
CA ALA A 12 -5.96 9.23 0.96
C ALA A 12 -5.43 8.52 -0.31
N TYR A 13 -4.97 9.29 -1.28
CA TYR A 13 -4.10 8.82 -2.36
C TYR A 13 -2.73 9.48 -2.23
N TRP A 14 -1.69 8.89 -2.81
CA TRP A 14 -0.34 9.45 -2.80
C TRP A 14 0.16 9.67 -4.21
N ARG A 15 0.79 10.82 -4.46
CA ARG A 15 1.36 11.17 -5.75
C ARG A 15 2.63 12.00 -5.60
N THR A 16 3.68 11.67 -6.35
CA THR A 16 4.90 12.49 -6.41
C THR A 16 4.83 13.54 -7.52
N THR A 17 5.71 14.53 -7.46
CA THR A 17 5.89 15.51 -8.54
C THR A 17 6.39 14.87 -9.85
N THR A 18 7.06 13.71 -9.76
CA THR A 18 7.51 12.92 -10.91
C THR A 18 6.44 12.00 -11.48
N GLY A 19 5.24 11.96 -10.89
CA GLY A 19 4.09 11.22 -11.39
C GLY A 19 3.96 9.78 -10.90
N ASP A 20 4.75 9.35 -9.90
CA ASP A 20 4.48 8.08 -9.22
C ASP A 20 3.21 8.21 -8.37
N GLU A 21 2.41 7.15 -8.31
CA GLU A 21 1.10 7.16 -7.68
C GLU A 21 0.86 5.85 -6.93
N VAL A 22 0.18 5.91 -5.78
CA VAL A 22 -0.39 4.75 -5.09
C VAL A 22 -1.88 5.02 -4.92
N ASP A 23 -2.70 4.06 -5.36
CA ASP A 23 -4.17 4.23 -5.47
C ASP A 23 -4.81 4.62 -4.13
N PHE A 24 -4.40 3.95 -3.04
CA PHE A 24 -4.88 4.28 -1.70
C PHE A 24 -3.76 4.23 -0.66
N VAL A 25 -3.86 5.12 0.33
CA VAL A 25 -3.07 5.09 1.56
C VAL A 25 -4.04 5.13 2.72
N VAL A 26 -4.00 4.09 3.55
CA VAL A 26 -4.72 4.10 4.84
C VAL A 26 -3.79 4.66 5.89
N GLU A 27 -4.19 5.77 6.49
CA GLU A 27 -3.51 6.39 7.63
C GLU A 27 -4.23 6.01 8.91
N ALA A 28 -3.50 5.41 9.86
CA ALA A 28 -4.03 5.02 11.17
C ALA A 28 -2.97 5.33 12.23
N GLY A 29 -3.18 6.42 12.98
CA GLY A 29 -2.16 6.99 13.85
C GLY A 29 -0.92 7.38 13.04
N GLU A 30 0.27 7.00 13.50
CA GLU A 30 1.53 7.28 12.80
C GLU A 30 1.79 6.34 11.60
N MET A 31 0.96 5.31 11.42
CA MET A 31 1.22 4.24 10.45
C MET A 31 0.54 4.52 9.11
N LEU A 32 1.29 4.27 8.03
CA LEU A 32 0.82 4.39 6.65
C LEU A 32 0.80 3.02 5.97
N LEU A 33 -0.35 2.64 5.43
CA LEU A 33 -0.51 1.40 4.65
C LEU A 33 -0.77 1.75 3.18
N PRO A 34 0.22 1.60 2.28
CA PRO A 34 0.02 1.79 0.85
C PRO A 34 -0.70 0.58 0.25
N ILE A 35 -1.70 0.84 -0.59
CA ILE A 35 -2.51 -0.16 -1.29
C ILE A 35 -2.55 0.18 -2.78
N GLU A 36 -2.17 -0.76 -3.62
CA GLU A 36 -2.30 -0.67 -5.08
C GLU A 36 -3.34 -1.68 -5.56
N VAL A 37 -4.14 -1.31 -6.56
CA VAL A 37 -5.11 -2.19 -7.22
C VAL A 37 -4.60 -2.53 -8.63
N LYS A 38 -4.75 -3.80 -9.02
CA LYS A 38 -4.43 -4.27 -10.36
C LYS A 38 -5.55 -5.16 -10.91
N ALA A 39 -6.03 -4.82 -12.11
CA ALA A 39 -6.97 -5.64 -12.87
C ALA A 39 -6.25 -6.83 -13.55
N THR A 40 -5.66 -7.71 -12.75
CA THR A 40 -5.04 -8.98 -13.18
C THR A 40 -5.33 -10.06 -12.14
N ALA A 41 -5.43 -11.31 -12.57
CA ALA A 41 -5.53 -12.44 -11.64
C ALA A 41 -4.17 -12.85 -11.05
N ASN A 42 -3.06 -12.47 -11.70
CA ASN A 42 -1.71 -12.92 -11.35
C ASN A 42 -0.74 -11.73 -11.32
N PRO A 43 -0.71 -10.96 -10.21
CA PRO A 43 0.21 -9.84 -10.05
C PRO A 43 1.65 -10.33 -9.88
N ARG A 44 2.61 -9.51 -10.29
CA ARG A 44 4.04 -9.83 -10.22
C ARG A 44 4.78 -8.83 -9.36
N LEU A 45 6.01 -9.16 -8.98
CA LEU A 45 6.88 -8.28 -8.21
C LEU A 45 7.11 -6.90 -8.84
N ARG A 46 7.08 -6.79 -10.17
CA ARG A 46 7.17 -5.49 -10.86
C ARG A 46 5.96 -4.58 -10.59
N ASP A 47 4.81 -5.15 -10.25
CA ASP A 47 3.58 -4.39 -10.00
C ASP A 47 3.63 -3.70 -8.63
N THR A 48 4.63 -4.04 -7.79
CA THR A 48 4.84 -3.41 -6.48
C THR A 48 5.85 -2.25 -6.52
N VAL A 49 6.26 -1.75 -7.71
CA VAL A 49 7.26 -0.66 -7.82
C VAL A 49 6.82 0.59 -7.05
N ARG A 50 5.57 1.03 -7.22
CA ARG A 50 5.01 2.22 -6.54
C ARG A 50 4.93 2.04 -5.04
N ILE A 51 4.47 0.87 -4.58
CA ILE A 51 4.50 0.50 -3.16
C ILE A 51 5.93 0.57 -2.60
N ARG A 52 6.94 0.09 -3.33
CA ARG A 52 8.34 0.18 -2.88
C ARG A 52 8.84 1.63 -2.85
N ALA A 53 8.46 2.46 -3.83
CA ALA A 53 8.79 3.87 -3.85
C ALA A 53 8.19 4.60 -2.64
N PHE A 54 6.90 4.39 -2.37
CA PHE A 54 6.21 4.92 -1.19
C PHE A 54 6.90 4.53 0.12
N ARG A 55 7.27 3.24 0.26
CA ARG A 55 7.96 2.75 1.46
C ARG A 55 9.37 3.31 1.63
N ARG A 56 10.04 3.68 0.53
CA ARG A 56 11.34 4.36 0.58
C ARG A 56 11.20 5.82 1.00
N GLU A 57 10.11 6.46 0.63
CA GLU A 57 9.81 7.85 1.01
C GLU A 57 9.42 7.98 2.49
N TYR A 58 8.69 7.01 3.03
CA TYR A 58 8.22 7.01 4.43
C TYR A 58 8.71 5.78 5.21
N PRO A 59 10.03 5.58 5.39
CA PRO A 59 10.58 4.32 5.92
C PRO A 59 10.16 4.00 7.36
N GLU A 60 9.91 5.01 8.19
CA GLU A 60 9.54 4.83 9.60
C GLU A 60 8.05 4.58 9.79
N ARG A 61 7.21 5.16 8.91
CA ARG A 61 5.75 5.12 9.02
C ARG A 61 5.11 4.03 8.16
N ALA A 62 5.74 3.67 7.05
CA ALA A 62 5.13 2.78 6.07
C ALA A 62 5.18 1.31 6.51
N ARG A 63 4.02 0.67 6.58
CA ARG A 63 3.89 -0.78 6.76
C ARG A 63 4.32 -1.54 5.50
N ALA A 64 4.25 -2.87 5.56
CA ALA A 64 4.21 -3.67 4.34
C ALA A 64 3.02 -3.20 3.49
N GLY A 65 3.21 -3.06 2.18
CA GLY A 65 2.13 -2.66 1.29
C GLY A 65 1.24 -3.83 0.89
N LEU A 66 0.01 -3.51 0.49
CA LEU A 66 -0.94 -4.46 -0.07
C LEU A 66 -1.10 -4.24 -1.57
N LEU A 67 -1.18 -5.32 -2.33
CA LEU A 67 -1.58 -5.28 -3.73
C LEU A 67 -2.87 -6.10 -3.86
N LEU A 68 -3.97 -5.43 -4.19
CA LEU A 68 -5.25 -6.07 -4.46
C LEU A 68 -5.33 -6.45 -5.93
N HIS A 69 -5.79 -7.67 -6.20
CA HIS A 69 -5.87 -8.21 -7.54
C HIS A 69 -7.14 -9.07 -7.69
N SER A 70 -7.51 -9.41 -8.93
CA SER A 70 -8.75 -10.14 -9.23
C SER A 70 -8.58 -11.66 -9.21
N GLY A 71 -7.54 -12.16 -8.54
CA GLY A 71 -7.27 -13.59 -8.40
C GLY A 71 -7.75 -14.11 -7.05
N GLU A 72 -7.55 -15.40 -6.80
CA GLU A 72 -8.06 -16.08 -5.59
C GLU A 72 -6.99 -16.30 -4.52
N THR A 73 -5.72 -16.09 -4.86
CA THR A 73 -4.60 -16.34 -3.98
C THR A 73 -4.30 -15.15 -3.08
N THR A 74 -3.81 -15.42 -1.86
CA THR A 74 -3.21 -14.42 -0.99
C THR A 74 -1.79 -14.85 -0.66
N GLU A 75 -0.80 -14.09 -1.13
CA GLU A 75 0.61 -14.45 -1.00
C GLU A 75 1.52 -13.24 -0.83
N TRP A 76 2.75 -13.48 -0.35
CA TRP A 76 3.79 -12.47 -0.30
C TRP A 76 4.50 -12.37 -1.65
N LEU A 77 4.24 -11.30 -2.41
CA LEU A 77 4.94 -11.03 -3.68
C LEU A 77 6.43 -10.70 -3.51
N ALA A 78 6.80 -10.18 -2.34
CA ALA A 78 8.18 -9.90 -1.96
C ALA A 78 8.40 -10.32 -0.51
N ARG A 79 9.43 -11.11 -0.25
CA ARG A 79 9.89 -11.37 1.12
C ARG A 79 10.76 -10.20 1.58
N ARG A 80 10.59 -9.77 2.83
CA ARG A 80 11.56 -8.91 3.49
C ARG A 80 12.81 -9.78 3.73
N LEU A 81 13.84 -9.58 2.92
CA LEU A 81 15.17 -10.10 3.26
C LEU A 81 15.61 -9.30 4.49
N VAL A 82 15.85 -10.02 5.59
CA VAL A 82 16.37 -9.48 6.85
C VAL A 82 17.76 -8.92 6.66
#